data_AF-A0A7L4M1Z2-F1
#
_entry.id   AF-A0A7L4M1Z2-F1
#
_cell.length_a   1.000
_cell.length_b   1.000
_cell.length_c   1.000
_cell.angle_alpha   90.00
_cell.angle_beta   90.00
_cell.angle_gamma   90.00
#
_symmetry.space_group_name_H-M   'P 1'
#
loop_
_entity.id
_entity.type
_entity.pdbx_description
1 polymer ?
#
loop_
_entity_poly.entity_id
_entity_poly.type
_entity_poly.pdbx_seq_one_letter_code
_entity_poly.pdbx_strand_id
1 'polypeptide(L)'
;YLPLNGEFVLASGAGFAAFDGSWDPGCDSGATVRFAEAEQYAWFDPTLWQVVSPGKELDLGGRIFPVDEERVPCRYDDVIFQPETSFRVNIDSSRQVIHLRSISLMGQELSSPEAWARYLRGPSAPLQFYGNGTLQVTGTGCPDKTGCACGNAPDGHRICAALRRASGRQCPAVTCQSPLQPLGHCCRVCGATINLDFTPDFDLQKYQDRLVQALLTQPKYTSVRMAISKVHKAQTFLGVIPRSSTPLIQIVLIDDEAGAQTGTAAEQLAADIMEDITQHGEALGISNGKMEVATGSTFSGQVGSHTLNRIMAGTILGLLFSLLLLLGGILFLYRKGKLR
;
A
#
# COMPACT_ATOMS: atom_id res chain seq x y z
N TYR A 1 -36.23 19.62 3.75
CA TYR A 1 -35.98 19.28 5.17
C TYR A 1 -34.52 19.51 5.47
N LEU A 2 -34.20 20.15 6.60
CA LEU A 2 -32.81 20.30 7.07
C LEU A 2 -32.34 18.98 7.70
N PRO A 3 -31.05 18.62 7.57
CA PRO A 3 -30.53 17.40 8.18
C PRO A 3 -30.56 17.50 9.71
N LEU A 4 -31.12 16.48 10.37
CA LEU A 4 -31.15 16.38 11.84
C LEU A 4 -29.76 16.10 12.44
N ASN A 5 -28.83 15.68 11.59
CA ASN A 5 -27.49 15.21 11.91
C ASN A 5 -26.39 15.96 11.11
N GLY A 6 -26.68 17.20 10.69
CA GLY A 6 -25.74 18.04 9.96
C GLY A 6 -25.44 19.36 10.68
N GLU A 7 -24.35 20.02 10.33
CA GLU A 7 -24.00 21.36 10.79
C GLU A 7 -23.87 22.34 9.62
N PHE A 8 -24.23 23.60 9.86
CA PHE A 8 -23.91 24.70 8.94
C PHE A 8 -22.67 25.41 9.46
N VAL A 9 -21.61 25.41 8.65
CA VAL A 9 -20.42 26.20 8.92
C VAL A 9 -20.55 27.50 8.15
N LEU A 10 -20.73 28.61 8.87
CA LEU A 10 -20.87 29.95 8.31
C LEU A 10 -19.58 30.73 8.55
N ALA A 11 -19.16 31.50 7.54
CA ALA A 11 -18.06 32.45 7.72
C ALA A 11 -18.43 33.50 8.78
N SER A 12 -17.44 34.16 9.37
CA SER A 12 -17.68 35.24 10.33
C SER A 12 -18.55 36.34 9.71
N GLY A 13 -19.65 36.68 10.38
CA GLY A 13 -20.63 37.66 9.90
C GLY A 13 -21.66 37.12 8.90
N ALA A 14 -21.57 35.86 8.49
CA ALA A 14 -22.59 35.23 7.65
C ALA A 14 -23.80 34.77 8.50
N GLY A 15 -24.99 34.85 7.90
CA GLY A 15 -26.25 34.38 8.46
C GLY A 15 -27.10 33.73 7.37
N PHE A 16 -28.16 33.03 7.77
CA PHE A 16 -29.16 32.53 6.84
C PHE A 16 -30.55 32.91 7.34
N ALA A 17 -31.46 33.17 6.41
CA ALA A 17 -32.88 33.35 6.68
C ALA A 17 -33.65 32.16 6.10
N ALA A 18 -34.53 31.55 6.90
CA ALA A 18 -35.45 30.53 6.43
C ALA A 18 -36.75 31.20 5.97
N PHE A 19 -37.23 30.81 4.80
CA PHE A 19 -38.29 31.52 4.10
C PHE A 19 -39.49 30.59 3.86
N ASP A 20 -40.72 31.06 4.16
CA ASP A 20 -41.94 30.23 4.15
C ASP A 20 -42.74 30.28 2.83
N GLY A 21 -42.35 31.14 1.88
CA GLY A 21 -43.00 31.30 0.58
C GLY A 21 -43.56 32.72 0.28
N SER A 22 -43.66 33.61 1.26
CA SER A 22 -44.01 35.06 1.18
C SER A 22 -42.87 36.11 0.87
N TRP A 23 -42.37 36.24 -0.36
CA TRP A 23 -41.26 37.15 -0.79
C TRP A 23 -40.80 38.27 0.21
N ASP A 24 -39.55 38.19 0.70
CA ASP A 24 -38.92 39.18 1.59
C ASP A 24 -37.94 40.09 0.79
N PRO A 25 -38.18 41.43 0.72
CA PRO A 25 -37.32 42.36 0.00
C PRO A 25 -35.92 42.43 0.63
N GLY A 26 -34.98 41.68 0.07
CA GLY A 26 -33.61 41.54 0.57
C GLY A 26 -33.04 40.12 0.43
N CYS A 27 -33.89 39.11 0.21
CA CYS A 27 -33.50 37.73 -0.06
C CYS A 27 -33.50 37.37 -1.56
N ASP A 28 -33.46 38.38 -2.44
CA ASP A 28 -33.50 38.16 -3.89
C ASP A 28 -32.09 37.90 -4.43
N SER A 29 -31.96 36.80 -5.19
CA SER A 29 -30.76 36.34 -5.91
C SER A 29 -29.69 35.54 -5.13
N GLY A 30 -30.09 34.78 -4.11
CA GLY A 30 -29.24 33.71 -3.56
C GLY A 30 -29.06 32.52 -4.50
N ALA A 31 -27.93 31.82 -4.41
CA ALA A 31 -27.74 30.55 -5.13
C ALA A 31 -28.59 29.45 -4.49
N THR A 32 -29.29 28.65 -5.31
CA THR A 32 -29.93 27.42 -4.81
C THR A 32 -28.85 26.40 -4.49
N VAL A 33 -28.62 26.13 -3.20
CA VAL A 33 -27.73 25.07 -2.73
C VAL A 33 -28.55 23.82 -2.40
N ARG A 34 -28.03 22.64 -2.77
CA ARG A 34 -28.63 21.34 -2.43
C ARG A 34 -27.74 20.64 -1.43
N PHE A 35 -28.34 20.03 -0.41
CA PHE A 35 -27.63 19.11 0.45
C PHE A 35 -27.23 17.88 -0.35
N ALA A 36 -25.92 17.62 -0.44
CA ALA A 36 -25.40 16.37 -0.94
C ALA A 36 -25.53 15.29 0.14
N GLU A 37 -25.78 14.05 -0.28
CA GLU A 37 -25.76 12.90 0.63
C GLU A 37 -24.35 12.72 1.18
N ALA A 38 -24.16 13.02 2.47
CA ALA A 38 -22.86 12.96 3.12
C ALA A 38 -22.50 11.56 3.66
N GLU A 39 -23.43 10.60 3.56
CA GLU A 39 -23.24 9.24 4.08
C GLU A 39 -22.38 8.35 3.16
N GLN A 40 -22.15 8.79 1.92
CA GLN A 40 -21.35 8.04 0.95
C GLN A 40 -19.84 8.08 1.21
N TYR A 41 -19.35 9.01 2.04
CA TYR A 41 -17.92 9.19 2.28
C TYR A 41 -17.42 8.26 3.39
N ALA A 42 -16.49 7.37 3.05
CA ALA A 42 -15.91 6.41 3.97
C ALA A 42 -14.40 6.60 4.10
N TRP A 43 -13.88 6.46 5.32
CA TRP A 43 -12.46 6.58 5.63
C TRP A 43 -11.61 5.66 4.75
N PHE A 44 -12.06 4.41 4.56
CA PHE A 44 -11.36 3.41 3.75
C PHE A 44 -11.68 3.50 2.26
N ASP A 45 -12.16 4.64 1.75
CA ASP A 45 -12.27 4.89 0.31
C ASP A 45 -10.98 5.56 -0.21
N PRO A 46 -10.11 4.85 -0.96
CA PRO A 46 -8.86 5.41 -1.47
C PRO A 46 -9.06 6.49 -2.55
N THR A 47 -10.28 6.72 -3.02
CA THR A 47 -10.59 7.76 -4.02
C THR A 47 -10.87 9.13 -3.41
N LEU A 48 -11.07 9.20 -2.09
CA LEU A 48 -11.32 10.44 -1.35
C LEU A 48 -10.06 11.11 -0.82
N TRP A 49 -8.92 10.39 -0.84
CA TRP A 49 -7.66 10.86 -0.30
C TRP A 49 -6.70 11.28 -1.39
N GLN A 50 -6.00 12.38 -1.13
CA GLN A 50 -4.90 12.87 -1.95
C GLN A 50 -3.63 12.90 -1.11
N VAL A 51 -2.57 12.27 -1.62
CA VAL A 51 -1.25 12.35 -0.98
C VAL A 51 -0.67 13.74 -1.21
N VAL A 52 -0.38 14.44 -0.13
CA VAL A 52 0.30 15.74 -0.16
C VAL A 52 1.70 15.52 0.39
N SER A 53 2.73 15.77 -0.41
CA SER A 53 4.13 15.72 0.05
C SER A 53 4.57 17.12 0.44
N PRO A 54 4.82 17.41 1.73
CA PRO A 54 5.40 18.69 2.12
C PRO A 54 6.87 18.72 1.70
N GLY A 55 7.26 19.68 0.85
CA GLY A 55 8.67 20.06 0.67
C GLY A 55 9.59 19.07 -0.06
N LYS A 56 9.09 18.11 -0.86
CA LYS A 56 9.96 17.35 -1.77
C LYS A 56 10.13 18.10 -3.10
N GLU A 57 11.30 18.70 -3.25
CA GLU A 57 11.84 19.34 -4.46
C GLU A 57 12.06 18.37 -5.64
N LEU A 58 11.85 17.06 -5.40
CA LEU A 58 11.75 16.01 -6.40
C LEU A 58 10.27 15.76 -6.75
N ASP A 59 9.60 16.79 -7.27
CA ASP A 59 8.29 16.61 -7.91
C ASP A 59 8.50 15.86 -9.23
N LEU A 60 8.43 14.53 -9.17
CA LEU A 60 8.54 13.67 -10.35
C LEU A 60 7.22 13.62 -11.14
N GLY A 61 6.30 14.57 -10.95
CA GLY A 61 5.04 14.64 -11.69
C GLY A 61 4.14 13.41 -11.47
N GLY A 62 4.12 12.86 -10.25
CA GLY A 62 3.31 11.68 -9.93
C GLY A 62 3.91 10.32 -10.36
N ARG A 63 5.20 10.26 -10.69
CA ARG A 63 5.87 8.97 -10.99
C ARG A 63 6.12 8.08 -9.78
N ILE A 64 6.00 8.61 -8.57
CA ILE A 64 5.89 7.79 -7.36
C ILE A 64 4.43 7.70 -6.97
N PHE A 65 3.93 6.50 -6.74
CA PHE A 65 2.56 6.27 -6.30
C PHE A 65 2.51 5.33 -5.09
N PRO A 66 1.58 5.52 -4.15
CA PRO A 66 1.28 4.54 -3.11
C PRO A 66 0.44 3.39 -3.68
N VAL A 67 0.61 2.19 -3.13
CA VAL A 67 -0.34 1.08 -3.38
C VAL A 67 -1.72 1.42 -2.79
N ASP A 68 -2.78 0.72 -3.18
CA ASP A 68 -4.16 1.11 -2.82
C ASP A 68 -4.41 1.16 -1.30
N GLU A 69 -3.81 0.25 -0.54
CA GLU A 69 -3.89 0.26 0.92
C GLU A 69 -3.16 1.46 1.56
N GLU A 70 -2.15 2.00 0.88
CA GLU A 70 -1.36 3.16 1.34
C GLU A 70 -1.92 4.49 0.83
N ARG A 71 -2.94 4.47 -0.04
CA ARG A 71 -3.71 5.66 -0.41
C ARG A 71 -4.65 6.12 0.69
N VAL A 72 -5.00 5.22 1.61
CA VAL A 72 -5.83 5.52 2.77
C VAL A 72 -4.91 5.87 3.95
N PRO A 73 -5.17 6.97 4.69
CA PRO A 73 -4.31 7.35 5.80
C PRO A 73 -4.22 6.26 6.86
N CYS A 74 -3.02 6.11 7.40
CA CYS A 74 -2.71 5.09 8.39
C CYS A 74 -1.80 5.60 9.52
N ARG A 75 -1.29 4.67 10.33
CA ARG A 75 -0.77 4.92 11.68
C ARG A 75 0.17 6.12 11.81
N TYR A 76 1.02 6.34 10.82
CA TYR A 76 2.10 7.32 10.89
C TYR A 76 1.85 8.56 10.03
N ASP A 77 0.64 8.68 9.47
CA ASP A 77 0.29 9.75 8.55
C ASP A 77 -0.33 10.95 9.26
N ASP A 78 -0.09 12.11 8.66
CA ASP A 78 -0.73 13.37 9.00
C ASP A 78 -1.95 13.56 8.09
N VAL A 79 -3.15 13.63 8.67
CA VAL A 79 -4.39 13.78 7.90
C VAL A 79 -4.83 15.22 7.91
N ILE A 80 -5.09 15.78 6.73
CA ILE A 80 -5.49 17.19 6.59
C ILE A 80 -6.90 17.24 6.02
N PHE A 81 -7.85 17.70 6.83
CA PHE A 81 -9.14 18.18 6.33
C PHE A 81 -8.99 19.67 6.03
N GLN A 82 -9.27 20.05 4.78
CA GLN A 82 -9.03 21.42 4.31
C GLN A 82 -9.75 22.44 5.21
N PRO A 83 -9.09 23.55 5.58
CA PRO A 83 -9.74 24.64 6.32
C PRO A 83 -10.99 25.12 5.60
N GLU A 84 -11.97 25.62 6.36
CA GLU A 84 -13.19 26.22 5.81
C GLU A 84 -14.05 25.26 4.97
N THR A 85 -13.88 23.94 5.15
CA THR A 85 -14.72 22.91 4.52
C THR A 85 -15.54 22.13 5.54
N SER A 86 -16.76 21.76 5.18
CA SER A 86 -17.57 20.81 5.95
C SER A 86 -17.37 19.40 5.43
N PHE A 87 -17.21 18.44 6.33
CA PHE A 87 -17.09 17.03 5.96
C PHE A 87 -17.83 16.14 6.96
N ARG A 88 -18.15 14.93 6.50
CA ARG A 88 -18.67 13.86 7.33
C ARG A 88 -18.14 12.55 6.77
N VAL A 89 -17.54 11.72 7.62
CA VAL A 89 -16.83 10.51 7.19
C VAL A 89 -17.21 9.31 8.05
N ASN A 90 -17.53 8.20 7.39
CA ASN A 90 -17.72 6.91 8.03
C ASN A 90 -16.35 6.33 8.42
N ILE A 91 -16.11 6.11 9.71
CA ILE A 91 -14.88 5.53 10.27
C ILE A 91 -15.05 4.06 10.67
N ASP A 92 -15.99 3.34 10.07
CA ASP A 92 -16.14 1.89 10.25
C ASP A 92 -14.84 1.15 9.94
N SER A 93 -14.30 0.43 10.92
CA SER A 93 -13.04 -0.32 10.78
C SER A 93 -13.17 -1.74 11.33
N SER A 94 -12.52 -2.69 10.67
CA SER A 94 -12.30 -4.05 11.19
C SER A 94 -11.57 -4.07 12.54
N ARG A 95 -10.79 -3.02 12.84
CA ARG A 95 -9.95 -2.93 14.06
C ARG A 95 -10.55 -2.07 15.16
N GLN A 96 -11.69 -1.42 14.92
CA GLN A 96 -12.35 -0.42 15.81
C GLN A 96 -11.52 0.83 16.15
N VAL A 97 -10.20 0.82 15.98
CA VAL A 97 -9.32 1.95 16.24
C VAL A 97 -8.45 2.19 15.01
N ILE A 98 -8.53 3.41 14.49
CA ILE A 98 -7.70 3.93 13.41
C ILE A 98 -6.66 4.86 14.06
N HIS A 99 -5.40 4.44 14.04
CA HIS A 99 -4.31 5.26 14.56
C HIS A 99 -3.79 6.19 13.47
N LEU A 100 -3.37 7.38 13.86
CA LEU A 100 -2.79 8.42 13.00
C LEU A 100 -1.69 9.16 13.76
N ARG A 101 -0.78 9.81 13.04
CA ARG A 101 0.21 10.69 13.67
C ARG A 101 -0.44 11.99 14.09
N SER A 102 -1.20 12.63 13.22
CA SER A 102 -1.92 13.88 13.51
C SER A 102 -3.18 14.00 12.65
N ILE A 103 -4.11 14.85 13.09
CA ILE A 103 -5.27 15.26 12.29
C ILE A 103 -5.36 16.78 12.33
N SER A 104 -5.36 17.42 11.17
CA SER A 104 -5.59 18.84 11.02
C SER A 104 -7.05 19.12 10.67
N LEU A 105 -7.73 19.86 11.54
CA LEU A 105 -9.13 20.27 11.40
C LEU A 105 -9.22 21.78 11.51
N MET A 106 -9.93 22.43 10.58
CA MET A 106 -10.13 23.89 10.61
C MET A 106 -8.82 24.69 10.72
N GLY A 107 -7.76 24.21 10.06
CA GLY A 107 -6.43 24.83 10.11
C GLY A 107 -5.64 24.58 11.41
N GLN A 108 -6.16 23.81 12.36
CA GLN A 108 -5.47 23.43 13.59
C GLN A 108 -5.00 21.97 13.52
N GLU A 109 -3.69 21.76 13.64
CA GLU A 109 -3.11 20.41 13.78
C GLU A 109 -3.31 19.88 15.20
N LEU A 110 -3.93 18.71 15.31
CA LEU A 110 -4.13 17.95 16.53
C LEU A 110 -3.19 16.74 16.49
N SER A 111 -2.02 16.86 17.11
CA SER A 111 -0.98 15.82 17.16
C SER A 111 -0.81 15.18 18.55
N SER A 112 -1.53 15.66 19.58
CA SER A 112 -1.49 15.10 20.93
C SER A 112 -2.79 14.34 21.27
N PRO A 113 -2.73 13.20 21.98
CA PRO A 113 -3.93 12.48 22.43
C PRO A 113 -4.89 13.36 23.24
N GLU A 114 -4.37 14.27 24.06
CA GLU A 114 -5.17 15.16 24.91
C GLU A 114 -5.89 16.23 24.09
N ALA A 115 -5.22 16.81 23.09
CA ALA A 115 -5.81 17.74 22.14
C ALA A 115 -6.93 17.08 21.35
N TRP A 116 -6.67 15.88 20.84
CA TRP A 116 -7.65 15.08 20.11
C TRP A 116 -8.86 14.69 20.98
N ALA A 117 -8.62 14.20 22.20
CA ALA A 117 -9.69 13.85 23.13
C ALA A 117 -10.56 15.05 23.52
N ARG A 118 -9.98 16.26 23.61
CA ARG A 118 -10.74 17.49 23.84
C ARG A 118 -11.64 17.81 22.66
N TYR A 119 -11.13 17.69 21.44
CA TYR A 119 -11.91 17.87 20.23
C TYR A 119 -13.09 16.89 20.14
N LEU A 120 -12.85 15.61 20.41
CA LEU A 120 -13.90 14.56 20.38
C LEU A 120 -15.04 14.77 21.39
N ARG A 121 -14.83 15.53 22.47
CA ARG A 121 -15.89 15.90 23.42
C ARG A 121 -16.76 17.07 22.92
N GLY A 122 -16.35 17.74 21.86
CA GLY A 122 -17.09 18.83 21.25
C GLY A 122 -18.31 18.34 20.46
N PRO A 123 -19.29 19.23 20.20
CA PRO A 123 -20.53 18.87 19.52
C PRO A 123 -20.33 18.52 18.03
N SER A 124 -19.31 19.06 17.36
CA SER A 124 -19.05 18.78 15.94
C SER A 124 -18.47 17.39 15.68
N ALA A 125 -17.70 16.83 16.63
CA ALA A 125 -17.03 15.54 16.44
C ALA A 125 -17.98 14.39 16.02
N PRO A 126 -19.12 14.12 16.69
CA PRO A 126 -20.06 13.08 16.25
C PRO A 126 -20.80 13.41 14.94
N LEU A 127 -20.80 14.69 14.52
CA LEU A 127 -21.36 15.12 13.23
C LEU A 127 -20.37 14.93 12.08
N GLN A 128 -19.07 14.96 12.36
CA GLN A 128 -18.01 14.80 11.38
C GLN A 128 -17.52 13.36 11.27
N PHE A 129 -17.44 12.64 12.39
CA PHE A 129 -16.96 11.26 12.44
C PHE A 129 -18.06 10.35 12.98
N TYR A 130 -18.44 9.33 12.21
CA TYR A 130 -19.49 8.38 12.60
C TYR A 130 -19.14 6.95 12.18
N GLY A 131 -19.80 5.96 12.77
CA GLY A 131 -19.55 4.54 12.51
C GLY A 131 -19.14 3.79 13.78
N ASN A 132 -18.62 2.58 13.61
CA ASN A 132 -18.24 1.68 14.70
C ASN A 132 -16.78 1.83 15.17
N GLY A 133 -16.00 2.67 14.48
CA GLY A 133 -14.60 2.92 14.79
C GLY A 133 -14.36 4.17 15.63
N THR A 134 -13.10 4.37 15.99
CA THR A 134 -12.59 5.55 16.69
C THR A 134 -11.26 5.96 16.07
N LEU A 135 -10.98 7.26 15.98
CA LEU A 135 -9.67 7.75 15.60
C LEU A 135 -8.82 7.98 16.85
N GLN A 136 -7.53 7.67 16.77
CA GLN A 136 -6.56 7.97 17.83
C GLN A 136 -5.31 8.60 17.23
N VAL A 137 -4.91 9.72 17.82
CA VAL A 137 -3.71 10.46 17.44
C VAL A 137 -2.56 10.07 18.37
N THR A 138 -1.38 9.77 17.82
CA THR A 138 -0.19 9.40 18.61
C THR A 138 0.89 10.47 18.65
N GLY A 139 0.94 11.38 17.68
CA GLY A 139 2.00 12.38 17.54
C GLY A 139 3.35 11.80 17.10
N THR A 140 3.42 10.49 16.84
CA THR A 140 4.68 9.79 16.55
C THR A 140 4.74 9.40 15.07
N GLY A 141 5.80 9.85 14.40
CA GLY A 141 6.14 9.38 13.05
C GLY A 141 6.71 7.97 13.06
N CYS A 142 6.96 7.42 11.87
CA CYS A 142 7.58 6.10 11.72
C CYS A 142 8.99 6.11 12.33
N PRO A 143 9.26 5.30 13.38
CA PRO A 143 10.57 5.30 14.04
C PRO A 143 11.59 4.38 13.35
N ASP A 144 11.15 3.56 12.40
CA ASP A 144 11.94 2.53 11.76
C ASP A 144 12.44 3.03 10.40
N LYS A 145 13.76 3.18 10.26
CA LYS A 145 14.39 3.61 8.99
C LYS A 145 14.18 2.64 7.84
N THR A 146 13.89 1.37 8.13
CA THR A 146 13.53 0.39 7.09
C THR A 146 12.10 0.59 6.58
N GLY A 147 11.37 1.56 7.13
CA GLY A 147 9.98 1.86 6.85
C GLY A 147 9.02 1.25 7.87
N CYS A 148 7.79 1.73 7.83
CA CYS A 148 6.69 1.20 8.63
C CYS A 148 5.61 0.67 7.71
N ALA A 149 5.04 -0.49 8.05
CA ALA A 149 3.86 -0.95 7.35
C ALA A 149 2.67 -0.06 7.72
N CYS A 150 1.89 0.32 6.70
CA CYS A 150 0.74 1.19 6.86
C CYS A 150 -0.30 0.59 7.82
N GLY A 151 -0.58 -0.72 7.69
CA GLY A 151 -1.42 -1.46 8.63
C GLY A 151 -2.92 -1.48 8.29
N ASN A 152 -3.27 -1.05 7.07
CA ASN A 152 -4.63 -1.07 6.52
C ASN A 152 -5.08 -2.44 5.98
N ALA A 153 -4.18 -3.44 5.90
CA ALA A 153 -4.50 -4.78 5.40
C ALA A 153 -5.80 -5.41 5.99
N PRO A 154 -6.12 -5.28 7.29
CA PRO A 154 -7.40 -5.79 7.83
C PRO A 154 -8.65 -5.13 7.23
N ASP A 155 -8.54 -3.92 6.72
CA ASP A 155 -9.60 -3.17 6.04
C ASP A 155 -9.46 -3.23 4.50
N GLY A 156 -8.51 -4.00 3.96
CA GLY A 156 -8.25 -4.12 2.52
C GLY A 156 -9.47 -4.51 1.70
N HIS A 157 -10.37 -5.34 2.25
CA HIS A 157 -11.64 -5.69 1.58
C HIS A 157 -12.56 -4.48 1.39
N ARG A 158 -12.59 -3.53 2.33
CA ARG A 158 -13.36 -2.27 2.23
C ARG A 158 -12.74 -1.35 1.21
N ILE A 159 -11.41 -1.21 1.27
CA ILE A 159 -10.60 -0.41 0.33
C ILE A 159 -10.86 -0.87 -1.10
N CYS A 160 -10.74 -2.17 -1.36
CA CYS A 160 -10.95 -2.70 -2.71
C CYS A 160 -12.42 -2.66 -3.13
N ALA A 161 -13.37 -2.78 -2.21
CA ALA A 161 -14.78 -2.61 -2.55
C ALA A 161 -15.09 -1.16 -2.96
N ALA A 162 -14.54 -0.17 -2.25
CA ALA A 162 -14.70 1.24 -2.58
C ALA A 162 -14.07 1.59 -3.93
N LEU A 163 -12.82 1.19 -4.16
CA LEU A 163 -12.12 1.43 -5.43
C LEU A 163 -12.84 0.80 -6.62
N ARG A 164 -13.34 -0.43 -6.48
CA ARG A 164 -14.15 -1.07 -7.53
C ARG A 164 -15.46 -0.32 -7.77
N ARG A 165 -16.16 0.16 -6.73
CA ARG A 165 -17.40 0.94 -6.93
C ARG A 165 -17.16 2.19 -7.78
N ALA A 166 -16.06 2.90 -7.54
CA ALA A 166 -15.66 4.05 -8.35
C ALA A 166 -15.31 3.67 -9.81
N SER A 167 -14.82 2.44 -10.03
CA SER A 167 -14.38 1.93 -11.35
C SER A 167 -15.43 1.09 -12.08
N GLY A 168 -16.73 1.28 -11.82
CA GLY A 168 -17.80 0.51 -12.49
C GLY A 168 -17.95 -0.94 -11.98
N ARG A 169 -17.60 -1.18 -10.71
CA ARG A 169 -17.65 -2.44 -9.96
C ARG A 169 -16.63 -3.51 -10.36
N GLN A 170 -15.74 -3.22 -11.30
CA GLN A 170 -14.74 -4.16 -11.78
C GLN A 170 -13.36 -3.51 -11.83
N CYS A 171 -12.32 -4.33 -11.75
CA CYS A 171 -10.97 -3.86 -12.02
C CYS A 171 -10.81 -3.56 -13.53
N PRO A 172 -10.00 -2.57 -13.90
CA PRO A 172 -9.66 -2.33 -15.30
C PRO A 172 -9.13 -3.61 -15.96
N ALA A 173 -9.55 -3.88 -17.19
CA ALA A 173 -9.02 -5.00 -17.96
C ALA A 173 -7.55 -4.73 -18.29
N VAL A 174 -6.71 -5.75 -18.10
CA VAL A 174 -5.27 -5.71 -18.35
C VAL A 174 -4.93 -6.55 -19.59
N THR A 175 -3.93 -6.13 -20.35
CA THR A 175 -3.56 -6.72 -21.65
C THR A 175 -2.44 -7.76 -21.57
N CYS A 176 -1.63 -7.76 -20.50
CA CYS A 176 -0.57 -8.73 -20.30
C CYS A 176 -1.12 -10.14 -19.98
N GLN A 177 -0.36 -11.17 -20.34
CA GLN A 177 -0.77 -12.57 -20.21
C GLN A 177 -0.83 -13.05 -18.75
N SER A 178 0.16 -12.63 -17.95
CA SER A 178 0.29 -13.04 -16.54
C SER A 178 0.31 -11.82 -15.61
N PRO A 179 -0.82 -11.13 -15.43
CA PRO A 179 -0.86 -9.91 -14.63
C PRO A 179 -0.58 -10.20 -13.15
N LEU A 180 0.19 -9.31 -12.51
CA LEU A 180 0.65 -9.46 -11.12
C LEU A 180 -0.36 -8.84 -10.15
N GLN A 181 -0.43 -9.37 -8.93
CA GLN A 181 -1.20 -8.77 -7.83
C GLN A 181 -0.24 -8.37 -6.69
N PRO A 182 0.32 -7.15 -6.73
CA PRO A 182 1.18 -6.66 -5.66
C PRO A 182 0.46 -6.64 -4.31
N LEU A 183 1.20 -6.85 -3.22
CA LEU A 183 0.66 -6.71 -1.87
C LEU A 183 0.20 -5.26 -1.65
N GLY A 184 -1.00 -5.11 -1.08
CA GLY A 184 -1.62 -3.81 -0.86
C GLY A 184 -2.31 -3.19 -2.08
N HIS A 185 -2.30 -3.86 -3.25
CA HIS A 185 -3.01 -3.39 -4.44
C HIS A 185 -4.31 -4.19 -4.63
N CYS A 186 -5.38 -3.56 -5.12
CA CYS A 186 -6.70 -4.17 -5.24
C CYS A 186 -6.96 -4.85 -6.59
N CYS A 187 -6.30 -4.38 -7.64
CA CYS A 187 -6.43 -4.88 -8.99
C CYS A 187 -5.11 -5.46 -9.48
N ARG A 188 -5.17 -6.37 -10.45
CA ARG A 188 -3.95 -6.89 -11.07
C ARG A 188 -3.37 -5.82 -12.00
N VAL A 189 -2.06 -5.84 -12.17
CA VAL A 189 -1.31 -4.87 -12.98
C VAL A 189 -0.39 -5.57 -13.97
N CYS A 190 -0.08 -4.87 -15.05
CA CYS A 190 1.03 -5.21 -15.95
C CYS A 190 2.27 -4.41 -15.56
N GLY A 191 3.44 -5.03 -15.66
CA GLY A 191 4.71 -4.46 -15.24
C GLY A 191 5.53 -5.47 -14.44
N ALA A 192 6.20 -5.01 -13.39
CA ALA A 192 7.10 -5.83 -12.60
C ALA A 192 6.96 -5.57 -11.09
N THR A 193 7.30 -6.57 -10.29
CA THR A 193 7.44 -6.45 -8.84
C THR A 193 8.79 -6.98 -8.39
N ILE A 194 9.41 -6.30 -7.42
CA ILE A 194 10.65 -6.74 -6.80
C ILE A 194 10.41 -6.83 -5.30
N ASN A 195 10.69 -7.98 -4.71
CA ASN A 195 10.64 -8.21 -3.27
C ASN A 195 12.06 -8.31 -2.72
N LEU A 196 12.38 -7.48 -1.73
CA LEU A 196 13.69 -7.41 -1.11
C LEU A 196 13.64 -7.91 0.33
N ASP A 197 14.55 -8.84 0.63
CA ASP A 197 14.95 -9.12 2.00
C ASP A 197 16.03 -8.10 2.40
N PHE A 198 15.95 -7.60 3.63
CA PHE A 198 16.79 -6.50 4.10
C PHE A 198 17.38 -6.78 5.48
N THR A 199 18.50 -6.13 5.78
CA THR A 199 19.12 -6.10 7.11
C THR A 199 18.62 -4.89 7.89
N PRO A 200 18.83 -4.85 9.23
CA PRO A 200 18.52 -3.66 10.03
C PRO A 200 19.25 -2.38 9.58
N ASP A 201 20.28 -2.49 8.74
CA ASP A 201 21.02 -1.35 8.23
C ASP A 201 20.33 -0.62 7.09
N PHE A 202 19.40 -1.29 6.41
CA PHE A 202 18.62 -0.74 5.30
C PHE A 202 17.88 0.54 5.68
N ASP A 203 17.80 1.47 4.74
CA ASP A 203 17.15 2.77 4.88
C ASP A 203 16.24 2.98 3.67
N LEU A 204 14.93 2.90 3.90
CA LEU A 204 13.91 2.91 2.86
C LEU A 204 13.92 4.23 2.08
N GLN A 205 14.04 5.34 2.79
CA GLN A 205 14.02 6.67 2.17
C GLN A 205 15.26 6.87 1.31
N LYS A 206 16.45 6.54 1.82
CA LYS A 206 17.69 6.63 1.03
C LYS A 206 17.66 5.73 -0.21
N TYR A 207 17.13 4.52 -0.08
CA TYR A 207 17.04 3.62 -1.22
C TYR A 207 16.03 4.09 -2.25
N GLN A 208 14.86 4.58 -1.83
CA GLN A 208 13.89 5.23 -2.73
C GLN A 208 14.53 6.40 -3.48
N ASP A 209 15.25 7.27 -2.78
CA ASP A 209 15.91 8.44 -3.39
C ASP A 209 16.99 8.02 -4.39
N ARG A 210 17.75 6.97 -4.11
CA ARG A 210 18.70 6.36 -5.06
C ARG A 210 17.99 5.85 -6.32
N LEU A 211 16.94 5.05 -6.17
CA LEU A 211 16.18 4.50 -7.29
C LEU A 211 15.60 5.62 -8.17
N VAL A 212 15.07 6.66 -7.53
CA VAL A 212 14.58 7.85 -8.22
C VAL A 212 15.70 8.50 -9.02
N GLN A 213 16.80 8.89 -8.36
CA GLN A 213 17.82 9.75 -8.94
C GLN A 213 18.70 9.03 -9.97
N ALA A 214 19.01 7.75 -9.74
CA ALA A 214 19.91 6.97 -10.59
C ALA A 214 19.19 6.28 -11.74
N LEU A 215 17.94 5.85 -11.54
CA LEU A 215 17.22 5.01 -12.49
C LEU A 215 15.96 5.70 -13.02
N LEU A 216 14.99 6.04 -12.18
CA LEU A 216 13.68 6.52 -12.62
C LEU A 216 13.75 7.84 -13.41
N THR A 217 14.73 8.70 -13.15
CA THR A 217 14.96 9.95 -13.89
C THR A 217 15.51 9.75 -15.31
N GLN A 218 15.99 8.57 -15.67
CA GLN A 218 16.55 8.33 -17.00
C GLN A 218 15.47 8.48 -18.08
N PRO A 219 15.80 9.07 -19.25
CA PRO A 219 14.82 9.32 -20.32
C PRO A 219 14.07 8.08 -20.82
N LYS A 220 14.71 6.90 -20.76
CA LYS A 220 14.10 5.62 -21.15
C LYS A 220 13.00 5.13 -20.21
N TYR A 221 12.84 5.71 -19.03
CA TYR A 221 11.85 5.32 -18.00
C TYR A 221 10.84 6.44 -17.69
N THR A 222 10.62 7.35 -18.63
CA THR A 222 9.68 8.47 -18.46
C THR A 222 8.23 8.00 -18.31
N SER A 223 7.84 6.90 -18.95
CA SER A 223 6.50 6.30 -18.84
C SER A 223 6.33 5.35 -17.64
N VAL A 224 7.39 5.09 -16.87
CA VAL A 224 7.34 4.16 -15.73
C VAL A 224 7.01 4.90 -14.44
N ARG A 225 6.09 4.33 -13.66
CA ARG A 225 5.73 4.75 -12.31
C ARG A 225 6.14 3.68 -11.31
N MET A 226 6.54 4.09 -10.12
CA MET A 226 7.08 3.22 -9.07
C MET A 226 6.36 3.41 -7.74
N ALA A 227 6.01 2.31 -7.09
CA ALA A 227 5.69 2.27 -5.65
C ALA A 227 6.80 1.52 -4.91
N ILE A 228 7.10 1.93 -3.68
CA ILE A 228 8.02 1.21 -2.79
C ILE A 228 7.47 1.22 -1.37
N SER A 229 7.26 0.03 -0.82
CA SER A 229 6.47 -0.15 0.40
C SER A 229 7.05 -1.25 1.27
N LYS A 230 7.02 -1.07 2.60
CA LYS A 230 7.30 -2.16 3.54
C LYS A 230 6.02 -2.95 3.79
N VAL A 231 6.00 -4.19 3.32
CA VAL A 231 4.82 -5.07 3.38
C VAL A 231 5.12 -6.34 4.16
N HIS A 232 4.06 -7.03 4.57
CA HIS A 232 4.15 -8.27 5.34
C HIS A 232 3.66 -9.43 4.48
N LYS A 233 4.57 -10.34 4.11
CA LYS A 233 4.20 -11.54 3.36
C LYS A 233 3.79 -12.64 4.33
N ALA A 234 2.58 -13.13 4.18
CA ALA A 234 2.11 -14.28 4.96
C ALA A 234 2.96 -15.52 4.61
N GLN A 235 3.54 -16.15 5.63
CA GLN A 235 4.17 -17.46 5.48
C GLN A 235 3.16 -18.55 5.81
N THR A 236 2.85 -19.38 4.82
CA THR A 236 2.05 -20.58 5.01
C THR A 236 2.95 -21.79 5.16
N PHE A 237 2.74 -22.59 6.21
CA PHE A 237 3.32 -23.93 6.31
C PHE A 237 2.43 -24.93 5.57
N LEU A 238 3.04 -25.73 4.68
CA LEU A 238 2.34 -26.70 3.82
C LEU A 238 1.15 -26.11 3.05
N GLY A 239 1.17 -24.79 2.78
CA GLY A 239 0.11 -24.09 2.05
C GLY A 239 -1.18 -23.82 2.83
N VAL A 240 -1.29 -24.23 4.10
CA VAL A 240 -2.59 -24.20 4.83
C VAL A 240 -2.50 -23.52 6.21
N ILE A 241 -1.35 -23.53 6.89
CA ILE A 241 -1.25 -23.00 8.26
C ILE A 241 -0.43 -21.70 8.27
N PRO A 242 -1.02 -20.53 8.59
CA PRO A 242 -0.26 -19.30 8.77
C PRO A 242 0.68 -19.45 9.98
N ARG A 243 2.00 -19.32 9.79
CA ARG A 243 2.98 -19.41 10.90
C ARG A 243 3.45 -18.07 11.40
N SER A 244 3.71 -17.15 10.48
CA SER A 244 4.24 -15.81 10.78
C SER A 244 4.14 -14.96 9.52
N SER A 245 4.29 -13.65 9.66
CA SER A 245 4.48 -12.73 8.55
C SER A 245 5.90 -12.20 8.58
N THR A 246 6.62 -12.30 7.46
CA THR A 246 7.97 -11.72 7.35
C THR A 246 7.86 -10.37 6.65
N PRO A 247 8.44 -9.30 7.23
CA PRO A 247 8.50 -8.01 6.56
C PRO A 247 9.46 -8.10 5.36
N LEU A 248 9.08 -7.50 4.25
CA LEU A 248 9.92 -7.33 3.07
C LEU A 248 9.68 -5.94 2.48
N ILE A 249 10.59 -5.47 1.64
CA ILE A 249 10.36 -4.27 0.83
C ILE A 249 9.85 -4.71 -0.54
N GLN A 250 8.68 -4.23 -0.94
CA GLN A 250 8.10 -4.47 -2.25
C GLN A 250 8.22 -3.22 -3.09
N ILE A 251 8.83 -3.35 -4.28
CA ILE A 251 8.82 -2.34 -5.32
C ILE A 251 7.82 -2.80 -6.38
N VAL A 252 6.93 -1.91 -6.81
CA VAL A 252 5.98 -2.14 -7.89
C VAL A 252 6.28 -1.17 -9.01
N LEU A 253 6.47 -1.69 -10.21
CA LEU A 253 6.73 -0.92 -11.42
C LEU A 253 5.59 -1.17 -12.40
N ILE A 254 4.99 -0.09 -12.86
CA ILE A 254 3.95 -0.10 -13.90
C ILE A 254 4.32 0.95 -14.94
N ASP A 255 4.03 0.66 -16.21
CA ASP A 255 4.16 1.64 -17.28
C ASP A 255 2.80 1.93 -17.89
N ASP A 256 2.69 3.11 -18.48
CA ASP A 256 1.47 3.58 -19.15
C ASP A 256 1.45 3.16 -20.65
N GLU A 257 2.33 2.25 -21.07
CA GLU A 257 2.39 1.76 -22.45
C GLU A 257 1.22 0.82 -22.77
N ALA A 258 0.67 0.93 -23.99
CA ALA A 258 -0.49 0.16 -24.43
C ALA A 258 -0.12 -0.95 -25.43
N GLY A 259 -0.94 -2.01 -25.45
CA GLY A 259 -0.83 -3.09 -26.43
C GLY A 259 0.32 -4.06 -26.13
N ALA A 260 1.10 -4.42 -27.16
CA ALA A 260 2.16 -5.43 -27.04
C ALA A 260 3.39 -4.96 -26.24
N GLN A 261 3.54 -3.64 -26.02
CA GLN A 261 4.64 -3.06 -25.26
C GLN A 261 4.29 -2.83 -23.79
N THR A 262 3.05 -3.12 -23.38
CA THR A 262 2.60 -2.97 -21.99
C THR A 262 3.47 -3.80 -21.05
N GLY A 263 4.09 -3.16 -20.08
CA GLY A 263 4.95 -3.80 -19.07
C GLY A 263 6.43 -3.88 -19.45
N THR A 264 6.83 -3.58 -20.70
CA THR A 264 8.21 -3.78 -21.18
C THR A 264 9.19 -2.78 -20.55
N ALA A 265 8.80 -1.51 -20.43
CA ALA A 265 9.65 -0.50 -19.80
C ALA A 265 9.79 -0.76 -18.28
N ALA A 266 8.70 -1.18 -17.64
CA ALA A 266 8.72 -1.59 -16.23
C ALA A 266 9.60 -2.82 -16.00
N GLU A 267 9.54 -3.82 -16.88
CA GLU A 267 10.42 -5.01 -16.85
C GLU A 267 11.90 -4.62 -16.99
N GLN A 268 12.22 -3.77 -17.97
CA GLN A 268 13.60 -3.32 -18.16
C GLN A 268 14.12 -2.51 -16.97
N LEU A 269 13.30 -1.64 -16.37
CA LEU A 269 13.67 -0.94 -15.14
C LEU A 269 13.87 -1.93 -13.99
N ALA A 270 13.03 -2.96 -13.89
CA ALA A 270 13.20 -3.98 -12.87
C ALA A 270 14.56 -4.69 -13.00
N ALA A 271 14.97 -5.03 -14.22
CA ALA A 271 16.27 -5.64 -14.50
C ALA A 271 17.43 -4.73 -14.09
N ASP A 272 17.37 -3.45 -14.44
CA ASP A 272 18.36 -2.45 -14.03
C ASP A 272 18.42 -2.30 -12.50
N ILE A 273 17.29 -2.36 -11.79
CA ILE A 273 17.24 -2.35 -10.32
C ILE A 273 17.92 -3.61 -9.74
N MET A 274 17.67 -4.79 -10.31
CA MET A 274 18.30 -6.03 -9.85
C MET A 274 19.81 -6.05 -10.09
N GLU A 275 20.27 -5.43 -11.16
CA GLU A 275 21.70 -5.21 -11.41
C GLU A 275 22.30 -4.22 -10.37
N ASP A 276 21.60 -3.12 -10.07
CA ASP A 276 22.01 -2.18 -9.02
C ASP A 276 22.11 -2.87 -7.64
N ILE A 277 21.15 -3.75 -7.32
CA ILE A 277 21.17 -4.56 -6.10
C ILE A 277 22.36 -5.52 -6.10
N THR A 278 22.69 -6.12 -7.23
CA THR A 278 23.83 -7.05 -7.33
C THR A 278 25.16 -6.32 -7.08
N GLN A 279 25.29 -5.09 -7.58
CA GLN A 279 26.50 -4.29 -7.46
C GLN A 279 26.62 -3.57 -6.11
N HIS A 280 25.52 -3.05 -5.56
CA HIS A 280 25.53 -2.12 -4.43
C HIS A 280 24.67 -2.58 -3.25
N GLY A 281 23.90 -3.66 -3.38
CA GLY A 281 22.87 -4.07 -2.42
C GLY A 281 23.39 -4.33 -1.01
N GLU A 282 24.55 -4.99 -0.87
CA GLU A 282 25.14 -5.28 0.45
C GLU A 282 25.43 -4.00 1.24
N ALA A 283 26.02 -2.99 0.58
CA ALA A 283 26.30 -1.68 1.19
C ALA A 283 25.02 -0.89 1.53
N LEU A 284 23.91 -1.22 0.88
CA LEU A 284 22.59 -0.63 1.11
C LEU A 284 21.75 -1.41 2.13
N GLY A 285 22.28 -2.51 2.69
CA GLY A 285 21.55 -3.36 3.63
C GLY A 285 20.51 -4.28 2.95
N ILE A 286 20.64 -4.55 1.67
CA ILE A 286 19.80 -5.50 0.93
C ILE A 286 20.49 -6.87 0.95
N SER A 287 19.81 -7.89 1.48
CA SER A 287 20.37 -9.23 1.63
C SER A 287 19.99 -10.16 0.48
N ASN A 288 18.82 -9.97 -0.12
CA ASN A 288 18.36 -10.75 -1.26
C ASN A 288 17.25 -9.99 -2.01
N GLY A 289 17.12 -10.24 -3.31
CA GLY A 289 16.08 -9.65 -4.15
C GLY A 289 15.44 -10.70 -5.05
N LYS A 290 14.11 -10.64 -5.21
CA LYS A 290 13.36 -11.50 -6.12
C LYS A 290 12.46 -10.64 -7.01
N MET A 291 12.64 -10.77 -8.32
CA MET A 291 11.78 -10.13 -9.32
C MET A 291 10.69 -11.08 -9.83
N GLU A 292 9.51 -10.55 -10.10
CA GLU A 292 8.43 -11.18 -10.86
C GLU A 292 7.93 -10.18 -11.92
N VAL A 293 7.72 -10.65 -13.15
CA VAL A 293 7.29 -9.83 -14.30
C VAL A 293 5.96 -10.33 -14.85
N ALA A 294 5.11 -9.40 -15.30
CA ALA A 294 3.89 -9.74 -16.01
C ALA A 294 4.22 -10.06 -17.47
N THR A 295 4.24 -11.33 -17.86
CA THR A 295 4.61 -11.75 -19.23
C THR A 295 3.69 -11.12 -20.28
N GLY A 296 4.26 -10.43 -21.29
CA GLY A 296 3.51 -9.41 -22.04
C GLY A 296 3.69 -9.28 -23.57
N SER A 297 4.76 -9.73 -24.22
CA SER A 297 4.78 -10.02 -25.68
C SER A 297 6.04 -10.82 -26.02
N THR A 298 6.01 -11.55 -27.13
CA THR A 298 7.00 -12.54 -27.56
C THR A 298 8.46 -12.05 -27.60
N PHE A 299 9.19 -12.03 -26.48
CA PHE A 299 10.64 -12.19 -26.46
C PHE A 299 11.11 -12.74 -25.11
N SER A 300 11.95 -13.78 -25.18
CA SER A 300 12.61 -14.51 -24.09
C SER A 300 11.78 -15.51 -23.27
N GLY A 301 11.61 -16.71 -23.85
CA GLY A 301 11.90 -17.90 -23.06
C GLY A 301 13.37 -17.82 -22.58
N GLN A 302 13.59 -18.20 -21.32
CA GLN A 302 14.85 -18.11 -20.56
C GLN A 302 15.17 -16.74 -19.93
N VAL A 303 14.39 -16.35 -18.93
CA VAL A 303 14.99 -15.81 -17.70
C VAL A 303 14.59 -16.75 -16.58
N GLY A 304 15.56 -17.59 -16.19
CA GLY A 304 15.39 -18.50 -15.07
C GLY A 304 15.09 -17.69 -13.81
N SER A 305 14.29 -18.29 -12.93
CA SER A 305 14.29 -17.95 -11.51
C SER A 305 15.74 -17.86 -11.04
N HIS A 306 16.32 -16.65 -11.00
CA HIS A 306 17.59 -16.39 -10.34
C HIS A 306 17.32 -16.44 -8.84
N THR A 307 17.06 -17.64 -8.33
CA THR A 307 17.33 -17.95 -6.93
C THR A 307 18.83 -17.78 -6.76
N LEU A 308 19.23 -16.72 -6.06
CA LEU A 308 20.57 -16.56 -5.49
C LEU A 308 20.75 -17.61 -4.38
N ASN A 309 20.77 -18.89 -4.77
CA ASN A 309 21.24 -19.95 -3.90
C ASN A 309 22.76 -19.88 -3.91
N ARG A 310 23.31 -19.35 -2.81
CA ARG A 310 24.69 -19.60 -2.40
C ARG A 310 24.82 -21.11 -2.19
N ILE A 311 25.21 -21.84 -3.24
CA ILE A 311 25.44 -23.28 -3.19
C ILE A 311 26.66 -23.52 -2.31
N MET A 312 26.42 -23.78 -1.02
CA MET A 312 27.29 -24.66 -0.26
C MET A 312 27.13 -26.05 -0.87
N ALA A 313 28.15 -26.49 -1.60
CA ALA A 313 28.26 -27.84 -2.09
C ALA A 313 28.26 -28.80 -0.90
N GLY A 314 27.10 -29.41 -0.65
CA GLY A 314 26.90 -30.32 0.47
C GLY A 314 25.78 -31.30 0.15
N THR A 315 26.15 -32.57 0.11
CA THR A 315 25.28 -33.75 0.30
C THR A 315 24.36 -34.19 -0.85
N ILE A 316 24.98 -34.68 -1.93
CA ILE A 316 24.49 -35.89 -2.65
C ILE A 316 25.52 -37.01 -2.41
N LEU A 317 25.75 -37.36 -1.16
CA LEU A 317 26.55 -38.53 -0.78
C LEU A 317 25.84 -39.38 0.29
N GLY A 318 24.93 -38.79 1.06
CA GLY A 318 24.21 -39.47 2.15
C GLY A 318 23.18 -40.51 1.66
N LEU A 319 22.52 -40.28 0.52
CA LEU A 319 21.52 -41.22 -0.02
C LEU A 319 22.17 -42.49 -0.56
N LEU A 320 23.33 -42.40 -1.22
CA LEU A 320 24.08 -43.56 -1.68
C LEU A 320 24.68 -44.36 -0.50
N PHE A 321 25.20 -43.67 0.52
CA PHE A 321 25.75 -44.35 1.71
C PHE A 321 24.68 -45.05 2.55
N SER A 322 23.51 -44.41 2.73
CA SER A 322 22.39 -45.02 3.45
C SER A 322 21.80 -46.21 2.69
N LEU A 323 21.72 -46.15 1.35
CA LEU A 323 21.32 -47.30 0.54
C LEU A 323 22.32 -48.45 0.64
N LEU A 324 23.63 -48.17 0.59
CA LEU A 324 24.69 -49.17 0.73
C LEU A 324 24.73 -49.80 2.13
N LEU A 325 24.48 -49.02 3.18
CA LEU A 325 24.38 -49.54 4.55
C LEU A 325 23.13 -50.42 4.75
N LEU A 326 21.99 -50.04 4.14
CA LEU A 326 20.78 -50.86 4.16
C LEU A 326 20.98 -52.18 3.40
N LEU A 327 21.55 -52.13 2.21
CA LEU A 327 21.86 -53.31 1.41
C LEU A 327 22.89 -54.21 2.12
N GLY A 328 23.93 -53.64 2.73
CA GLY A 328 24.91 -54.38 3.52
C GLY A 328 24.31 -55.01 4.78
N GLY A 329 23.41 -54.31 5.47
CA GLY A 329 22.71 -54.80 6.65
C GLY A 329 21.77 -55.98 6.33
N ILE A 330 21.01 -55.88 5.25
CA ILE A 330 20.12 -56.97 4.79
C ILE A 330 20.94 -58.21 4.41
N LEU A 331 22.06 -58.03 3.70
CA LEU A 331 22.90 -59.15 3.26
C LEU A 331 23.62 -59.84 4.43
N PHE A 332 24.00 -59.08 5.47
CA PHE A 332 24.53 -59.63 6.71
C PHE A 332 23.49 -60.44 7.50
N LEU A 333 22.25 -59.94 7.57
CA LEU A 333 21.14 -60.64 8.26
C LEU A 333 20.71 -61.92 7.52
N TYR A 334 20.77 -61.91 6.17
CA TYR A 334 20.53 -63.09 5.34
C TYR A 334 21.62 -64.16 5.55
N ARG A 335 22.90 -63.76 5.58
CA ARG A 335 24.02 -64.68 5.87
C ARG A 335 24.00 -65.27 7.28
N LYS A 336 23.44 -64.55 8.26
CA LYS A 336 23.26 -65.07 9.63
C LYS A 336 21.96 -65.88 9.82
N GLY A 337 21.19 -66.13 8.76
CA GLY A 337 20.00 -66.98 8.82
C GLY A 337 18.88 -66.43 9.71
N LYS A 338 18.84 -65.11 9.95
CA LYS A 338 17.83 -64.46 10.80
C LYS A 338 16.69 -63.81 10.02
N LEU A 339 16.79 -63.76 8.70
CA LEU A 339 15.70 -63.42 7.78
C LEU A 339 15.50 -64.64 6.88
N ARG A 340 14.26 -65.14 6.81
CA ARG A 340 13.84 -66.24 5.97
C ARG A 340 13.03 -65.68 4.81
#